data_AF-A0A6N7WFN2-F1
#
_entry.id   AF-A0A6N7WFN2-F1
#
_cell.length_a   1.000
_cell.length_b   1.000
_cell.length_c   1.000
_cell.angle_alpha   90.00
_cell.angle_beta   90.00
_cell.angle_gamma   90.00
#
_symmetry.space_group_name_H-M   'P 1'
#
loop_
_entity.id
_entity.type
_entity.pdbx_description
1 polymer ?
#
loop_
_entity_poly.entity_id
_entity_poly.type
_entity_poly.pdbx_seq_one_letter_code
_entity_poly.pdbx_strand_id
1 'polypeptide(L)'
;MKRTAVSGEDFVWPVFMGQKPDDSMKGTRRITDLYVSDADGSRDDEGKYITLCMYCDPREGIGSTIRFDGRFNVTVDIAYTIEQLTHIETEEGMLEGLVFDKNDGNRFIYGELLQTAVHEDPEASLSYCFYRPEEADEHKVPLLIWLHGAGEGGMEPLIAATGNKVVNLISPDIQELFGGAYLLAPQTPTMWMDNGSGEYTLDGVSIYVEPLERLIADFIGAHEEIDTSRIYLGGDSNGGFMTMKMLIRNPDRYAAVFPVCEALGDNFITEEDIANIAAKPIWFTHAKDDPVVAPDQYVVPTYKRLIAAGGENIHFTFWDHITDQTGLYYNEDGTPYAYSGHWSWIPMLNNQCTVDFDGKPVIYGGRPVAIIDWIAAQRLEK
;
A
#
# COMPACT_ATOMS: atom_id res chain seq x y z
N MET A 1 -6.54 27.30 -10.31
CA MET A 1 -7.16 26.76 -9.08
C MET A 1 -6.20 26.97 -7.92
N LYS A 2 -6.60 27.73 -6.89
CA LYS A 2 -5.80 27.93 -5.67
C LYS A 2 -6.15 26.85 -4.66
N ARG A 3 -5.15 26.21 -4.06
CA ARG A 3 -5.25 25.14 -3.06
C ARG A 3 -4.71 25.63 -1.75
N THR A 4 -5.40 25.33 -0.67
CA THR A 4 -4.98 25.60 0.70
C THR A 4 -5.31 24.38 1.56
N ALA A 5 -4.35 23.86 2.31
CA ALA A 5 -4.68 22.96 3.41
C ALA A 5 -5.33 23.76 4.53
N VAL A 6 -6.41 23.23 5.10
CA VAL A 6 -7.15 23.86 6.20
C VAL A 6 -6.88 23.19 7.55
N SER A 7 -6.11 22.11 7.55
CA SER A 7 -5.53 21.47 8.74
C SER A 7 -4.02 21.21 8.56
N GLY A 8 -3.29 21.13 9.68
CA GLY A 8 -1.90 20.68 9.70
C GLY A 8 -0.84 21.70 9.23
N GLU A 9 -0.87 22.94 9.73
CA GLU A 9 0.06 23.99 9.24
C GLU A 9 1.54 23.81 9.65
N ASP A 10 1.90 22.86 10.54
CA ASP A 10 3.25 22.65 11.09
C ASP A 10 3.76 21.21 10.93
N PHE A 11 4.05 20.78 9.69
CA PHE A 11 4.57 19.44 9.41
C PHE A 11 6.09 19.40 9.21
N VAL A 12 6.72 18.31 9.65
CA VAL A 12 8.16 18.08 9.54
C VAL A 12 8.44 17.07 8.42
N TRP A 13 9.34 17.37 7.49
CA TRP A 13 9.75 16.39 6.47
C TRP A 13 10.85 15.47 7.03
N PRO A 14 10.68 14.14 7.02
CA PRO A 14 11.66 13.23 7.57
C PRO A 14 12.84 13.03 6.61
N VAL A 15 14.06 13.06 7.16
CA VAL A 15 15.33 13.05 6.39
C VAL A 15 15.50 11.78 5.55
N PHE A 16 14.94 10.64 5.98
CA PHE A 16 15.04 9.37 5.26
C PHE A 16 14.15 9.30 4.01
N MET A 17 13.17 10.20 3.85
CA MET A 17 12.34 10.29 2.64
C MET A 17 13.02 11.07 1.49
N GLY A 18 14.29 11.42 1.64
CA GLY A 18 15.07 12.13 0.63
C GLY A 18 14.84 13.65 0.66
N GLN A 19 15.15 14.33 -0.46
CA GLN A 19 14.99 15.78 -0.56
C GLN A 19 13.50 16.14 -0.47
N LYS A 20 13.20 17.04 0.47
CA LYS A 20 11.87 17.60 0.67
C LYS A 20 11.31 18.15 -0.66
N PRO A 21 10.18 17.62 -1.19
CA PRO A 21 9.47 18.24 -2.31
C PRO A 21 9.05 19.66 -1.93
N ASP A 22 8.74 20.50 -2.92
CA ASP A 22 8.13 21.81 -2.65
C ASP A 22 6.71 21.55 -2.11
N ASP A 23 6.61 21.37 -0.80
CA ASP A 23 5.48 20.77 -0.08
C ASP A 23 4.46 21.82 0.36
N SER A 24 4.35 22.89 -0.43
CA SER A 24 3.56 24.05 -0.04
C SER A 24 2.14 23.65 0.36
N MET A 25 1.76 24.04 1.58
CA MET A 25 0.39 23.87 2.05
C MET A 25 -0.58 24.83 1.34
N LYS A 26 -0.06 25.86 0.66
CA LYS A 26 -0.85 26.86 -0.07
C LYS A 26 -0.22 27.16 -1.43
N GLY A 27 -0.97 27.04 -2.52
CA GLY A 27 -0.42 27.30 -3.85
C GLY A 27 -1.43 27.15 -4.96
N THR A 28 -0.96 27.07 -6.20
CA THR A 28 -1.81 26.90 -7.38
C THR A 28 -1.64 25.50 -7.94
N ARG A 29 -2.75 24.82 -8.26
CA ARG A 29 -2.73 23.54 -8.99
C ARG A 29 -2.89 23.79 -10.48
N ARG A 30 -2.09 23.07 -11.27
CA ARG A 30 -2.20 23.02 -12.73
C ARG A 30 -3.33 22.09 -13.14
N ILE A 31 -4.21 22.56 -14.01
CA ILE A 31 -5.26 21.75 -14.64
C ILE A 31 -4.67 21.20 -15.94
N THR A 32 -4.81 19.89 -16.16
CA THR A 32 -4.33 19.19 -17.37
C THR A 32 -5.46 18.82 -18.32
N ASP A 33 -6.67 18.65 -17.79
CA ASP A 33 -7.86 18.37 -18.60
C ASP A 33 -9.12 18.90 -17.90
N LEU A 34 -10.16 19.15 -18.69
CA LEU A 34 -11.46 19.65 -18.23
C LEU A 34 -12.55 19.05 -19.10
N TYR A 35 -13.59 18.50 -18.47
CA TYR A 35 -14.71 17.92 -19.20
C TYR A 35 -16.03 18.00 -18.42
N VAL A 36 -17.15 17.94 -19.15
CA VAL A 36 -18.49 17.80 -18.58
C VAL A 36 -18.63 16.40 -17.99
N SER A 37 -19.20 16.33 -16.80
CA SER A 37 -19.33 15.07 -16.06
C SER A 37 -20.66 14.95 -15.34
N ASP A 38 -20.90 13.78 -14.78
CA ASP A 38 -21.85 13.59 -13.68
C ASP A 38 -21.26 14.07 -12.33
N ALA A 39 -22.00 13.84 -11.25
CA ALA A 39 -21.60 14.21 -9.88
C ALA A 39 -20.44 13.37 -9.33
N ASP A 40 -20.17 12.21 -9.93
CA ASP A 40 -19.08 11.29 -9.55
C ASP A 40 -17.82 11.50 -10.39
N GLY A 41 -17.88 12.38 -11.38
CA GLY A 41 -16.75 12.75 -12.23
C GLY A 41 -16.56 11.88 -13.47
N SER A 42 -17.56 11.04 -13.79
CA SER A 42 -17.60 10.27 -15.03
C SER A 42 -17.93 11.19 -16.20
N ARG A 43 -17.25 11.03 -17.33
CA ARG A 43 -17.48 11.86 -18.53
C ARG A 43 -18.93 11.75 -19.00
N ASP A 44 -19.49 12.91 -19.34
CA ASP A 44 -20.81 13.03 -19.96
C ASP A 44 -20.75 14.07 -21.10
N ASP A 45 -21.67 13.99 -22.04
CA ASP A 45 -21.74 14.91 -23.19
C ASP A 45 -22.42 16.23 -22.78
N GLU A 46 -23.37 16.17 -21.85
CA GLU A 46 -24.11 17.31 -21.32
C GLU A 46 -24.30 17.17 -19.81
N GLY A 47 -24.38 18.28 -19.08
CA GLY A 47 -24.52 18.18 -17.63
C GLY A 47 -24.32 19.48 -16.87
N LYS A 48 -24.48 19.37 -15.55
CA LYS A 48 -24.33 20.48 -14.60
C LYS A 48 -23.01 20.44 -13.84
N TYR A 49 -22.19 19.42 -14.08
CA TYR A 49 -20.90 19.23 -13.42
C TYR A 49 -19.77 19.33 -14.43
N ILE A 50 -18.64 19.82 -13.93
CA ILE A 50 -17.39 19.88 -14.68
C ILE A 50 -16.33 19.22 -13.80
N THR A 51 -15.62 18.26 -14.36
CA THR A 51 -14.45 17.67 -13.73
C THR A 51 -13.18 18.37 -14.20
N LEU A 52 -12.31 18.69 -13.23
CA LEU A 52 -10.99 19.26 -13.46
C LEU A 52 -9.93 18.21 -13.14
N CYS A 53 -9.23 17.72 -14.16
CA CYS A 53 -8.07 16.88 -13.93
C CYS A 53 -6.89 17.76 -13.54
N MET A 54 -6.34 17.54 -12.35
CA MET A 54 -5.17 18.25 -11.88
C MET A 54 -3.92 17.45 -12.17
N TYR A 55 -2.85 18.15 -12.56
CA TYR A 55 -1.53 17.54 -12.65
C TYR A 55 -1.15 16.93 -11.29
N CYS A 56 -0.65 15.71 -11.34
CA CYS A 56 -0.09 14.99 -10.21
C CYS A 56 1.29 14.51 -10.63
N ASP A 57 2.26 14.64 -9.75
CA ASP A 57 3.65 14.26 -10.00
C ASP A 57 4.31 13.93 -8.66
N PRO A 58 5.14 12.87 -8.58
CA PRO A 58 5.87 12.54 -7.36
C PRO A 58 6.69 13.69 -6.77
N ARG A 59 7.08 14.68 -7.60
CA ARG A 59 7.83 15.87 -7.20
C ARG A 59 6.94 17.01 -6.68
N GLU A 60 5.63 16.96 -6.91
CA GLU A 60 4.68 18.02 -6.53
C GLU A 60 3.88 17.64 -5.27
N GLY A 61 4.44 17.97 -4.11
CA GLY A 61 3.83 17.64 -2.82
C GLY A 61 2.45 18.28 -2.60
N ILE A 62 2.20 19.48 -3.13
CA ILE A 62 0.95 20.25 -2.95
C ILE A 62 -0.32 19.45 -3.32
N GLY A 63 -0.20 18.46 -4.21
CA GLY A 63 -1.33 17.64 -4.63
C GLY A 63 -1.75 16.55 -3.66
N SER A 64 -0.86 16.12 -2.76
CA SER A 64 -1.16 15.04 -1.83
C SER A 64 -2.09 15.48 -0.69
N THR A 65 -3.02 14.59 -0.35
CA THR A 65 -3.96 14.69 0.78
C THR A 65 -3.45 13.98 2.04
N ILE A 66 -2.22 13.49 2.00
CA ILE A 66 -1.52 12.87 3.13
C ILE A 66 -0.21 13.62 3.38
N ARG A 67 0.13 13.83 4.65
CA ARG A 67 1.34 14.51 5.09
C ARG A 67 1.97 13.77 6.24
N PHE A 68 3.30 13.77 6.28
CA PHE A 68 4.04 13.30 7.44
C PHE A 68 4.08 14.40 8.51
N ASP A 69 3.56 14.13 9.70
CA ASP A 69 3.43 15.13 10.77
C ASP A 69 4.68 15.32 11.64
N GLY A 70 5.74 14.57 11.32
CA GLY A 70 6.95 14.47 12.15
C GLY A 70 7.03 13.14 12.90
N ARG A 71 5.92 12.40 13.00
CA ARG A 71 5.88 11.04 13.55
C ARG A 71 5.21 10.05 12.59
N PHE A 72 4.04 10.39 12.04
CA PHE A 72 3.26 9.53 11.17
C PHE A 72 2.64 10.30 10.00
N ASN A 73 2.20 9.57 8.99
CA ASN A 73 1.37 10.07 7.93
C ASN A 73 -0.04 10.31 8.46
N VAL A 74 -0.57 11.50 8.20
CA VAL A 74 -1.92 11.96 8.60
C VAL A 74 -2.65 12.52 7.39
N THR A 75 -3.97 12.41 7.37
CA THR A 75 -4.75 13.04 6.30
C THR A 75 -4.83 14.56 6.52
N VAL A 76 -4.87 15.31 5.42
CA VAL A 76 -5.05 16.76 5.45
C VAL A 76 -6.30 17.16 4.71
N ASP A 77 -7.12 17.97 5.34
CA ASP A 77 -8.29 18.55 4.69
C ASP A 77 -7.81 19.62 3.72
N ILE A 78 -8.24 19.50 2.46
CA ILE A 78 -7.89 20.45 1.42
C ILE A 78 -9.11 21.32 1.09
N ALA A 79 -8.84 22.61 0.88
CA ALA A 79 -9.80 23.54 0.34
C ALA A 79 -9.26 24.12 -0.96
N TYR A 80 -10.16 24.32 -1.90
CA TYR A 80 -9.88 24.96 -3.17
C TYR A 80 -10.72 26.21 -3.36
N THR A 81 -10.11 27.16 -4.08
CA THR A 81 -10.79 28.26 -4.76
C THR A 81 -10.56 28.11 -6.25
N ILE A 82 -11.64 27.94 -7.00
CA ILE A 82 -11.65 27.79 -8.45
C ILE A 82 -12.29 29.04 -9.03
N GLU A 83 -11.55 29.73 -9.89
CA GLU A 83 -12.00 30.95 -10.58
C GLU A 83 -12.09 30.63 -12.07
N GLN A 84 -13.24 30.92 -12.67
CA GLN A 84 -13.42 30.86 -14.12
C GLN A 84 -12.65 32.03 -14.77
N LEU A 85 -11.72 31.71 -15.66
CA LEU A 85 -10.88 32.72 -16.32
C LEU A 85 -11.45 33.23 -17.65
N THR A 86 -12.24 32.41 -18.34
CA THR A 86 -12.83 32.70 -19.65
C THR A 86 -14.28 32.25 -19.69
N HIS A 87 -15.11 32.90 -20.51
CA HIS A 87 -16.51 32.49 -20.67
C HIS A 87 -16.62 31.06 -21.20
N ILE A 88 -17.72 30.39 -20.85
CA ILE A 88 -18.10 29.08 -21.36
C ILE A 88 -19.44 29.24 -22.07
N GLU A 89 -19.49 28.89 -23.36
CA GLU A 89 -20.72 28.87 -24.14
C GLU A 89 -21.52 27.60 -23.82
N THR A 90 -22.81 27.75 -23.53
CA THR A 90 -23.76 26.66 -23.32
C THR A 90 -25.02 26.91 -24.16
N GLU A 91 -25.89 25.90 -24.28
CA GLU A 91 -27.17 26.06 -24.98
C GLU A 91 -28.10 27.09 -24.31
N GLU A 92 -27.96 27.27 -22.99
CA GLU A 92 -28.76 28.22 -22.20
C GLU A 92 -28.16 29.64 -22.18
N GLY A 93 -26.96 29.82 -22.75
CA GLY A 93 -26.28 31.11 -22.86
C GLY A 93 -24.82 31.05 -22.45
N MET A 94 -24.29 32.20 -22.05
CA MET A 94 -22.87 32.35 -21.71
C MET A 94 -22.69 32.35 -20.19
N LEU A 95 -21.85 31.45 -19.68
CA LEU A 95 -21.44 31.43 -18.27
C LEU A 95 -20.19 32.29 -18.09
N GLU A 96 -20.21 33.23 -17.15
CA GLU A 96 -19.09 34.12 -16.85
C GLU A 96 -18.95 34.41 -15.34
N GLY A 97 -17.72 34.66 -14.90
CA GLY A 97 -17.43 35.15 -13.56
C GLY A 97 -17.70 34.14 -12.44
N LEU A 98 -17.76 32.84 -12.75
CA LEU A 98 -18.00 31.80 -11.76
C LEU A 98 -16.81 31.66 -10.79
N VAL A 99 -17.14 31.57 -9.50
CA VAL A 99 -16.19 31.28 -8.42
C VAL A 99 -16.74 30.14 -7.59
N PHE A 100 -15.93 29.10 -7.39
CA PHE A 100 -16.25 27.96 -6.53
C PHE A 100 -15.28 27.97 -5.35
N ASP A 101 -15.78 28.22 -4.16
CA ASP A 101 -15.02 28.36 -2.91
C ASP A 101 -15.58 27.48 -1.77
N LYS A 102 -16.57 26.64 -2.08
CA LYS A 102 -17.10 25.62 -1.19
C LYS A 102 -16.52 24.26 -1.56
N ASN A 103 -16.15 23.49 -0.53
CA ASN A 103 -15.51 22.19 -0.67
C ASN A 103 -16.32 21.16 0.10
N ASP A 104 -16.50 19.97 -0.47
CA ASP A 104 -17.27 18.86 0.10
C ASP A 104 -16.38 17.76 0.73
N GLY A 105 -15.09 18.05 0.87
CA GLY A 105 -14.10 17.15 1.45
C GLY A 105 -13.25 16.39 0.43
N ASN A 106 -12.34 15.56 0.96
CA ASN A 106 -11.47 14.69 0.17
C ASN A 106 -12.21 13.41 -0.20
N ARG A 107 -12.01 12.93 -1.43
CA ARG A 107 -12.41 11.58 -1.86
C ARG A 107 -11.19 10.71 -2.07
N PHE A 108 -11.25 9.46 -1.61
CA PHE A 108 -10.20 8.46 -1.82
C PHE A 108 -10.75 7.33 -2.68
N ILE A 109 -10.31 7.26 -3.95
CA ILE A 109 -10.74 6.21 -4.87
C ILE A 109 -10.44 4.85 -4.23
N TYR A 110 -11.46 3.99 -4.20
CA TYR A 110 -11.53 2.71 -3.47
C TYR A 110 -11.40 2.81 -1.94
N GLY A 111 -10.72 3.82 -1.38
CA GLY A 111 -10.68 4.07 0.06
C GLY A 111 -12.05 4.28 0.69
N GLU A 112 -13.00 4.84 -0.06
CA GLU A 112 -14.41 4.99 0.36
C GLU A 112 -15.16 3.65 0.52
N LEU A 113 -14.63 2.56 -0.05
CA LEU A 113 -15.21 1.21 0.10
C LEU A 113 -14.73 0.51 1.39
N LEU A 114 -13.75 1.10 2.07
CA LEU A 114 -13.17 0.52 3.28
C LEU A 114 -14.04 0.83 4.49
N GLN A 115 -14.29 -0.20 5.29
CA GLN A 115 -14.87 -0.09 6.61
C GLN A 115 -13.76 0.04 7.65
N THR A 116 -14.03 0.68 8.78
CA THR A 116 -13.05 0.83 9.87
C THR A 116 -13.59 0.28 11.18
N ALA A 117 -12.70 -0.27 11.99
CA ALA A 117 -13.04 -0.82 13.30
C ALA A 117 -11.80 -0.82 14.21
N VAL A 118 -12.03 -1.19 15.47
CA VAL A 118 -10.97 -1.38 16.48
C VAL A 118 -11.13 -2.77 17.07
N HIS A 119 -10.02 -3.50 17.13
CA HIS A 119 -9.91 -4.73 17.91
C HIS A 119 -9.35 -4.35 19.29
N GLU A 120 -10.19 -4.50 20.31
CA GLU A 120 -9.80 -4.20 21.69
C GLU A 120 -8.98 -5.36 22.25
N ASP A 121 -7.78 -5.06 22.72
CA ASP A 121 -6.84 -6.07 23.21
C ASP A 121 -6.17 -5.62 24.52
N PRO A 122 -6.05 -6.51 25.52
CA PRO A 122 -5.45 -6.15 26.81
C PRO A 122 -3.97 -5.72 26.74
N GLU A 123 -3.23 -6.18 25.73
CA GLU A 123 -1.82 -5.83 25.54
C GLU A 123 -1.68 -4.58 24.67
N ALA A 124 -2.34 -4.55 23.51
CA ALA A 124 -2.41 -3.35 22.67
C ALA A 124 -3.57 -3.41 21.66
N SER A 125 -4.57 -2.55 21.83
CA SER A 125 -5.67 -2.42 20.85
C SER A 125 -5.15 -1.94 19.49
N LEU A 126 -5.71 -2.50 18.41
CA LEU A 126 -5.35 -2.18 17.03
C LEU A 126 -6.57 -1.62 16.30
N SER A 127 -6.44 -0.45 15.69
CA SER A 127 -7.40 -0.02 14.68
C SER A 127 -7.14 -0.78 13.38
N TYR A 128 -8.14 -0.91 12.53
CA TYR A 128 -7.97 -1.50 11.21
C TYR A 128 -8.99 -0.96 10.23
N CYS A 129 -8.64 -1.01 8.95
CA CYS A 129 -9.63 -0.93 7.87
C CYS A 129 -9.72 -2.25 7.12
N PHE A 130 -10.89 -2.53 6.53
CA PHE A 130 -11.10 -3.74 5.77
C PHE A 130 -12.09 -3.53 4.62
N TYR A 131 -11.98 -4.37 3.60
CA TYR A 131 -12.91 -4.47 2.48
C TYR A 131 -13.57 -5.85 2.49
N ARG A 132 -14.88 -5.87 2.27
CA ARG A 132 -15.67 -7.08 2.03
C ARG A 132 -16.13 -7.07 0.56
N PRO A 133 -15.71 -8.05 -0.26
CA PRO A 133 -16.21 -8.19 -1.63
C PRO A 133 -17.68 -8.62 -1.65
N GLU A 134 -18.42 -8.29 -2.72
CA GLU A 134 -19.81 -8.72 -2.90
C GLU A 134 -19.91 -10.23 -3.13
N GLU A 135 -18.91 -10.83 -3.78
CA GLU A 135 -18.79 -12.27 -4.06
C GLU A 135 -18.83 -13.14 -2.79
N ALA A 136 -18.53 -12.54 -1.63
CA ALA A 136 -18.67 -13.18 -0.32
C ALA A 136 -20.11 -13.60 0.02
N ASP A 137 -21.12 -13.02 -0.65
CA ASP A 137 -22.52 -13.45 -0.53
C ASP A 137 -22.81 -14.76 -1.29
N GLU A 138 -21.96 -15.12 -2.25
CA GLU A 138 -22.16 -16.27 -3.15
C GLU A 138 -21.27 -17.46 -2.77
N HIS A 139 -20.02 -17.20 -2.38
CA HIS A 139 -19.07 -18.25 -2.05
C HIS A 139 -17.96 -17.77 -1.12
N LYS A 140 -17.15 -18.72 -0.62
CA LYS A 140 -15.99 -18.36 0.18
C LYS A 140 -14.90 -17.67 -0.65
N VAL A 141 -14.36 -16.59 -0.12
CA VAL A 141 -13.37 -15.72 -0.77
C VAL A 141 -12.06 -15.70 0.06
N PRO A 142 -10.89 -15.48 -0.56
CA PRO A 142 -9.63 -15.38 0.16
C PRO A 142 -9.55 -14.11 1.01
N LEU A 143 -8.56 -14.08 1.90
CA LEU A 143 -8.21 -12.92 2.71
C LEU A 143 -6.80 -12.44 2.36
N LEU A 144 -6.70 -11.20 1.89
CA LEU A 144 -5.44 -10.46 1.76
C LEU A 144 -5.22 -9.62 3.02
N ILE A 145 -4.09 -9.81 3.69
CA ILE A 145 -3.69 -9.03 4.86
C ILE A 145 -2.51 -8.15 4.46
N TRP A 146 -2.65 -6.84 4.65
CA TRP A 146 -1.60 -5.86 4.41
C TRP A 146 -1.12 -5.22 5.71
N LEU A 147 0.19 -5.24 5.93
CA LEU A 147 0.84 -4.61 7.08
C LEU A 147 1.61 -3.38 6.61
N HIS A 148 1.31 -2.24 7.21
CA HIS A 148 1.80 -0.94 6.75
C HIS A 148 3.27 -0.66 7.11
N GLY A 149 3.93 0.22 6.35
CA GLY A 149 5.24 0.78 6.68
C GLY A 149 5.20 1.68 7.93
N ALA A 150 6.37 2.07 8.47
CA ALA A 150 6.42 2.78 9.75
C ALA A 150 5.72 4.15 9.74
N GLY A 151 5.60 4.78 8.56
CA GLY A 151 4.94 6.07 8.41
C GLY A 151 3.44 6.00 8.64
N GLU A 152 2.81 4.87 8.34
CA GLU A 152 1.35 4.69 8.39
C GLU A 152 0.84 4.27 9.78
N GLY A 153 1.70 4.29 10.79
CA GLY A 153 1.30 4.21 12.18
C GLY A 153 0.32 5.30 12.61
N GLY A 154 -0.28 5.15 13.79
CA GLY A 154 -1.12 6.17 14.39
C GLY A 154 -2.58 5.73 14.55
N MET A 155 -3.51 6.68 14.34
CA MET A 155 -4.91 6.54 14.77
C MET A 155 -5.93 6.74 13.63
N GLU A 156 -5.46 6.85 12.39
CA GLU A 156 -6.31 6.98 11.19
C GLU A 156 -6.27 5.68 10.37
N PRO A 157 -7.15 4.69 10.64
CA PRO A 157 -7.01 3.33 10.11
C PRO A 157 -7.01 3.24 8.58
N LEU A 158 -7.65 4.20 7.89
CA LEU A 158 -7.64 4.25 6.43
C LEU A 158 -6.24 4.48 5.87
N ILE A 159 -5.33 5.13 6.60
CA ILE A 159 -3.96 5.40 6.15
C ILE A 159 -3.17 4.09 5.95
N ALA A 160 -3.47 3.04 6.71
CA ALA A 160 -2.84 1.73 6.51
C ALA A 160 -3.10 1.14 5.11
N ALA A 161 -4.17 1.56 4.42
CA ALA A 161 -4.47 1.17 3.04
C ALA A 161 -4.31 2.29 2.00
N THR A 162 -4.27 3.56 2.42
CA THR A 162 -4.28 4.73 1.52
C THR A 162 -2.99 5.56 1.55
N GLY A 163 -2.08 5.33 2.51
CA GLY A 163 -0.75 5.95 2.55
C GLY A 163 0.13 5.58 1.36
N ASN A 164 -0.12 4.40 0.78
CA ASN A 164 0.38 3.99 -0.52
C ASN A 164 -0.75 3.28 -1.30
N LYS A 165 -0.44 2.58 -2.40
CA LYS A 165 -1.45 2.05 -3.33
C LYS A 165 -2.05 0.70 -2.91
N VAL A 166 -2.17 0.38 -1.61
CA VAL A 166 -2.79 -0.88 -1.12
C VAL A 166 -4.21 -1.03 -1.63
N VAL A 167 -4.94 0.09 -1.75
CA VAL A 167 -6.27 0.13 -2.36
C VAL A 167 -6.33 -0.47 -3.77
N ASN A 168 -5.21 -0.64 -4.48
CA ASN A 168 -5.20 -1.38 -5.74
C ASN A 168 -5.60 -2.86 -5.58
N LEU A 169 -5.38 -3.44 -4.39
CA LEU A 169 -5.78 -4.82 -4.07
C LEU A 169 -7.30 -5.02 -4.08
N ILE A 170 -8.08 -3.95 -3.98
CA ILE A 170 -9.55 -3.96 -4.06
C ILE A 170 -10.08 -3.34 -5.35
N SER A 171 -9.20 -3.08 -6.32
CA SER A 171 -9.63 -2.68 -7.67
C SER A 171 -10.29 -3.85 -8.41
N PRO A 172 -11.22 -3.59 -9.34
CA PRO A 172 -11.90 -4.64 -10.10
C PRO A 172 -10.94 -5.63 -10.77
N ASP A 173 -9.90 -5.12 -11.43
CA ASP A 173 -8.91 -5.96 -12.13
C ASP A 173 -8.18 -6.92 -11.19
N ILE A 174 -7.84 -6.47 -9.98
CA ILE A 174 -7.19 -7.35 -8.99
C ILE A 174 -8.20 -8.30 -8.35
N GLN A 175 -9.41 -7.85 -8.02
CA GLN A 175 -10.46 -8.69 -7.44
C GLN A 175 -10.85 -9.84 -8.37
N GLU A 176 -10.86 -9.61 -9.69
CA GLU A 176 -11.12 -10.65 -10.70
C GLU A 176 -10.14 -11.83 -10.58
N LEU A 177 -8.85 -11.57 -10.27
CA LEU A 177 -7.83 -12.63 -10.12
C LEU A 177 -8.15 -13.60 -8.97
N PHE A 178 -8.88 -13.14 -7.96
CA PHE A 178 -9.21 -13.93 -6.77
C PHE A 178 -10.63 -14.50 -6.78
N GLY A 179 -11.50 -13.98 -7.66
CA GLY A 179 -12.95 -14.15 -7.60
C GLY A 179 -13.56 -13.39 -6.42
N GLY A 180 -13.12 -12.14 -6.21
CA GLY A 180 -13.36 -11.39 -4.97
C GLY A 180 -12.37 -11.80 -3.87
N ALA A 181 -11.93 -10.85 -3.05
CA ALA A 181 -11.02 -11.05 -1.92
C ALA A 181 -11.27 -10.00 -0.82
N TYR A 182 -11.31 -10.47 0.43
CA TYR A 182 -11.22 -9.56 1.57
C TYR A 182 -9.88 -8.85 1.57
N LEU A 183 -9.86 -7.59 1.98
CA LEU A 183 -8.66 -6.90 2.43
C LEU A 183 -8.78 -6.63 3.92
N LEU A 184 -7.74 -6.92 4.69
CA LEU A 184 -7.59 -6.49 6.08
C LEU A 184 -6.26 -5.72 6.20
N ALA A 185 -6.34 -4.46 6.61
CA ALA A 185 -5.18 -3.59 6.84
C ALA A 185 -5.23 -3.05 8.28
N PRO A 186 -4.61 -3.76 9.24
CA PRO A 186 -4.50 -3.30 10.61
C PRO A 186 -3.49 -2.17 10.74
N GLN A 187 -3.71 -1.27 11.69
CA GLN A 187 -2.86 -0.13 12.03
C GLN A 187 -2.45 -0.20 13.51
N THR A 188 -1.15 -0.05 13.75
CA THR A 188 -0.63 0.12 15.11
C THR A 188 -0.67 1.57 15.56
N PRO A 189 -0.91 1.87 16.84
CA PRO A 189 -0.77 3.23 17.38
C PRO A 189 0.63 3.84 17.21
N THR A 190 1.67 2.99 17.12
CA THR A 190 3.05 3.39 16.82
C THR A 190 3.52 2.77 15.50
N MET A 191 4.49 1.86 15.52
CA MET A 191 4.99 1.10 14.38
C MET A 191 5.19 -0.36 14.80
N TRP A 192 5.16 -1.29 13.85
CA TRP A 192 5.39 -2.72 14.13
C TRP A 192 6.72 -3.01 14.83
N MET A 193 7.79 -2.28 14.51
CA MET A 193 9.10 -2.41 15.19
C MET A 193 9.18 -1.59 16.48
N ASP A 194 8.12 -1.61 17.29
CA ASP A 194 8.09 -1.07 18.64
C ASP A 194 8.14 -2.23 19.64
N ASN A 195 9.18 -2.25 20.48
CA ASN A 195 9.36 -3.24 21.53
C ASN A 195 8.61 -2.91 22.84
N GLY A 196 7.73 -1.91 22.81
CA GLY A 196 6.97 -1.39 23.96
C GLY A 196 7.53 -0.08 24.51
N SER A 197 8.55 0.49 23.86
CA SER A 197 9.12 1.79 24.22
C SER A 197 8.33 2.97 23.65
N GLY A 198 7.48 2.73 22.64
CA GLY A 198 6.81 3.78 21.88
C GLY A 198 7.65 4.33 20.73
N GLU A 199 8.85 3.79 20.52
CA GLU A 199 9.86 4.27 19.59
C GLU A 199 10.29 3.17 18.62
N TYR A 200 10.84 3.60 17.47
CA TYR A 200 11.36 2.69 16.46
C TYR A 200 12.61 1.95 16.97
N THR A 201 12.61 0.62 16.92
CA THR A 201 13.75 -0.22 17.32
C THR A 201 14.27 -1.09 16.17
N LEU A 202 15.48 -1.63 16.34
CA LEU A 202 16.14 -2.56 15.40
C LEU A 202 16.55 -3.87 16.12
N ASP A 203 15.88 -4.21 17.22
CA ASP A 203 16.23 -5.33 18.10
C ASP A 203 15.47 -6.62 17.80
N GLY A 204 14.66 -6.64 16.73
CA GLY A 204 13.88 -7.82 16.34
C GLY A 204 12.60 -8.03 17.16
N VAL A 205 12.31 -7.18 18.15
CA VAL A 205 11.19 -7.34 19.08
C VAL A 205 10.00 -6.50 18.63
N SER A 206 8.79 -6.96 18.96
CA SER A 206 7.56 -6.20 18.76
C SER A 206 6.52 -6.57 19.80
N ILE A 207 5.86 -5.58 20.40
CA ILE A 207 4.70 -5.80 21.26
C ILE A 207 3.43 -6.16 20.48
N TYR A 208 3.44 -5.98 19.16
CA TYR A 208 2.24 -6.13 18.33
C TYR A 208 2.06 -7.54 17.75
N VAL A 209 3.00 -8.47 17.98
CA VAL A 209 2.89 -9.85 17.46
C VAL A 209 1.64 -10.55 18.00
N GLU A 210 1.48 -10.58 19.31
CA GLU A 210 0.35 -11.27 19.96
C GLU A 210 -1.01 -10.57 19.69
N PRO A 211 -1.12 -9.23 19.82
CA PRO A 211 -2.33 -8.52 19.40
C PRO A 211 -2.73 -8.75 17.94
N LEU A 212 -1.77 -8.74 17.01
CA LEU A 212 -2.04 -8.95 15.59
C LEU A 212 -2.52 -10.39 15.30
N GLU A 213 -1.91 -11.40 15.94
CA GLU A 213 -2.35 -12.80 15.83
C GLU A 213 -3.81 -12.97 16.25
N ARG A 214 -4.20 -12.32 17.36
CA ARG A 214 -5.56 -12.35 17.90
C ARG A 214 -6.53 -11.59 17.00
N LEU A 215 -6.18 -10.38 16.56
CA LEU A 215 -6.98 -9.62 15.60
C LEU A 215 -7.26 -10.46 14.35
N ILE A 216 -6.24 -11.08 13.75
CA ILE A 216 -6.42 -11.87 12.53
C ILE A 216 -7.30 -13.10 12.82
N ALA A 217 -7.09 -13.77 13.95
CA ALA A 217 -7.88 -14.96 14.31
C ALA A 217 -9.36 -14.61 14.54
N ASP A 218 -9.63 -13.52 15.27
CA ASP A 218 -10.97 -13.05 15.56
C ASP A 218 -11.66 -12.51 14.31
N PHE A 219 -10.93 -11.81 13.42
CA PHE A 219 -11.46 -11.38 12.12
C PHE A 219 -11.87 -12.58 11.28
N ILE A 220 -11.02 -13.60 11.13
CA ILE A 220 -11.38 -14.84 10.42
C ILE A 220 -12.59 -15.52 11.09
N GLY A 221 -12.65 -15.54 12.42
CA GLY A 221 -13.78 -16.13 13.16
C GLY A 221 -15.10 -15.37 13.00
N ALA A 222 -15.04 -14.05 12.80
CA ALA A 222 -16.22 -13.20 12.58
C ALA A 222 -16.73 -13.23 11.13
N HIS A 223 -15.92 -13.73 10.20
CA HIS A 223 -16.17 -13.71 8.75
C HIS A 223 -16.11 -15.14 8.18
N GLU A 224 -17.20 -15.91 8.33
CA GLU A 224 -17.27 -17.32 7.93
C GLU A 224 -17.11 -17.56 6.40
N GLU A 225 -17.36 -16.52 5.63
CA GLU A 225 -17.14 -16.39 4.18
C GLU A 225 -15.66 -16.42 3.79
N ILE A 226 -14.73 -16.29 4.74
CA ILE A 226 -13.30 -16.39 4.43
C ILE A 226 -12.91 -17.85 4.18
N ASP A 227 -12.28 -18.08 3.04
CA ASP A 227 -11.62 -19.34 2.72
C ASP A 227 -10.27 -19.42 3.42
N THR A 228 -10.24 -20.15 4.54
CA THR A 228 -9.03 -20.35 5.34
C THR A 228 -7.91 -21.11 4.63
N SER A 229 -8.15 -21.70 3.45
CA SER A 229 -7.06 -22.24 2.61
C SER A 229 -6.35 -21.17 1.77
N ARG A 230 -6.83 -19.92 1.82
CA ARG A 230 -6.41 -18.79 0.96
C ARG A 230 -6.25 -17.49 1.76
N ILE A 231 -5.48 -17.57 2.83
CA ILE A 231 -5.09 -16.40 3.61
C ILE A 231 -3.69 -16.02 3.16
N TYR A 232 -3.52 -14.76 2.77
CA TYR A 232 -2.25 -14.23 2.28
C TYR A 232 -1.81 -13.06 3.14
N LEU A 233 -0.51 -12.96 3.40
CA LEU A 233 0.06 -11.93 4.24
C LEU A 233 1.21 -11.21 3.54
N GLY A 234 1.17 -9.89 3.55
CA GLY A 234 2.35 -9.11 3.19
C GLY A 234 2.29 -7.71 3.74
N GLY A 235 3.32 -6.95 3.40
CA GLY A 235 3.51 -5.61 3.93
C GLY A 235 4.87 -5.07 3.54
N ASP A 236 5.01 -3.76 3.68
CA ASP A 236 6.20 -3.03 3.25
C ASP A 236 7.06 -2.59 4.44
N SER A 237 8.39 -2.65 4.30
CA SER A 237 9.34 -2.10 5.26
C SER A 237 9.11 -2.65 6.68
N ASN A 238 8.60 -1.83 7.58
CA ASN A 238 8.18 -2.18 8.94
C ASN A 238 7.07 -3.25 8.97
N GLY A 239 6.13 -3.20 8.03
CA GLY A 239 5.13 -4.23 7.79
C GLY A 239 5.72 -5.49 7.16
N GLY A 240 6.80 -5.37 6.38
CA GLY A 240 7.59 -6.51 5.92
C GLY A 240 8.28 -7.25 7.08
N PHE A 241 8.82 -6.50 8.06
CA PHE A 241 9.31 -7.06 9.31
C PHE A 241 8.23 -7.87 10.03
N MET A 242 7.03 -7.31 10.19
CA MET A 242 5.95 -8.01 10.87
C MET A 242 5.43 -9.20 10.04
N THR A 243 5.41 -9.09 8.72
CA THR A 243 5.08 -10.20 7.80
C THR A 243 5.96 -11.42 8.10
N MET A 244 7.29 -11.22 8.19
CA MET A 244 8.22 -12.29 8.50
C MET A 244 8.00 -12.87 9.91
N LYS A 245 7.75 -12.02 10.91
CA LYS A 245 7.47 -12.50 12.28
C LYS A 245 6.20 -13.35 12.38
N MET A 246 5.14 -12.93 11.69
CA MET A 246 3.87 -13.65 11.66
C MET A 246 4.00 -14.97 10.90
N LEU A 247 4.73 -15.00 9.79
CA LEU A 247 5.04 -16.24 9.07
C LEU A 247 5.82 -17.23 9.95
N ILE A 248 6.89 -16.77 10.60
CA ILE A 248 7.73 -17.61 11.47
C ILE A 248 6.89 -18.18 12.63
N ARG A 249 6.02 -17.36 13.21
CA ARG A 249 5.16 -17.75 14.32
C ARG A 249 4.08 -18.75 13.92
N ASN A 250 3.41 -18.52 12.79
CA ASN A 250 2.26 -19.32 12.36
C ASN A 250 2.32 -19.66 10.87
N PRO A 251 3.27 -20.52 10.47
CA PRO A 251 3.56 -20.79 9.07
C PRO A 251 2.42 -21.56 8.37
N ASP A 252 1.53 -22.20 9.14
CA ASP A 252 0.39 -22.96 8.60
C ASP A 252 -0.87 -22.11 8.39
N ARG A 253 -0.89 -20.85 8.83
CA ARG A 253 -2.03 -19.95 8.59
C ARG A 253 -2.06 -19.41 7.16
N TYR A 254 -0.90 -19.23 6.54
CA TYR A 254 -0.76 -18.45 5.31
C TYR A 254 -0.49 -19.36 4.11
N ALA A 255 -1.35 -19.25 3.09
CA ALA A 255 -1.18 -19.94 1.81
C ALA A 255 -0.03 -19.35 0.99
N ALA A 256 0.24 -18.05 1.14
CA ALA A 256 1.40 -17.38 0.59
C ALA A 256 1.72 -16.13 1.42
N VAL A 257 2.99 -15.73 1.40
CA VAL A 257 3.40 -14.43 1.92
C VAL A 257 4.24 -13.65 0.92
N PHE A 258 4.14 -12.33 0.98
CA PHE A 258 4.77 -11.42 0.03
C PHE A 258 5.45 -10.23 0.74
N PRO A 259 6.57 -10.46 1.45
CA PRO A 259 7.29 -9.39 2.15
C PRO A 259 7.91 -8.40 1.14
N VAL A 260 7.72 -7.11 1.37
CA VAL A 260 8.27 -6.04 0.54
C VAL A 260 9.25 -5.21 1.35
N CYS A 261 10.48 -5.06 0.83
CA CYS A 261 11.62 -4.44 1.49
C CYS A 261 11.70 -4.71 3.01
N GLU A 262 11.55 -5.99 3.38
CA GLU A 262 11.32 -6.40 4.76
C GLU A 262 12.47 -6.01 5.70
N ALA A 263 12.13 -5.55 6.91
CA ALA A 263 13.07 -4.98 7.87
C ALA A 263 13.36 -5.90 9.07
N LEU A 264 13.20 -7.22 8.95
CA LEU A 264 13.66 -8.19 9.94
C LEU A 264 15.08 -8.64 9.59
N GLY A 265 16.07 -8.14 10.33
CA GLY A 265 17.46 -8.51 10.12
C GLY A 265 17.64 -10.03 10.17
N ASP A 266 18.40 -10.59 9.22
CA ASP A 266 18.56 -12.05 9.09
C ASP A 266 19.16 -12.70 10.35
N ASN A 267 19.91 -11.92 11.13
CA ASN A 267 20.45 -12.30 12.43
C ASN A 267 19.39 -12.61 13.50
N PHE A 268 18.14 -12.19 13.28
CA PHE A 268 16.99 -12.50 14.14
C PHE A 268 16.19 -13.71 13.63
N ILE A 269 16.56 -14.31 12.49
CA ILE A 269 15.91 -15.49 11.93
C ILE A 269 16.81 -16.71 12.17
N THR A 270 16.38 -17.62 13.03
CA THR A 270 17.16 -18.82 13.38
C THR A 270 17.14 -19.85 12.25
N GLU A 271 18.06 -20.82 12.29
CA GLU A 271 18.03 -21.95 11.34
C GLU A 271 16.76 -22.80 11.48
N GLU A 272 16.19 -22.88 12.70
CA GLU A 272 14.92 -23.55 12.95
C GLU A 272 13.77 -22.80 12.28
N ASP A 273 13.75 -21.47 12.38
CA ASP A 273 12.75 -20.64 11.69
C ASP A 273 12.82 -20.86 10.17
N ILE A 274 14.02 -20.82 9.58
CA ILE A 274 14.24 -21.11 8.15
C ILE A 274 13.71 -22.49 7.79
N ALA A 275 14.06 -23.53 8.55
CA ALA A 275 13.62 -24.89 8.27
C ALA A 275 12.09 -25.02 8.32
N ASN A 276 11.42 -24.29 9.21
CA ASN A 276 9.97 -24.32 9.36
C ASN A 276 9.23 -23.60 8.24
N ILE A 277 9.84 -22.58 7.61
CA ILE A 277 9.18 -21.76 6.58
C ILE A 277 9.69 -22.05 5.16
N ALA A 278 10.75 -22.82 4.97
CA ALA A 278 11.37 -23.08 3.66
C ALA A 278 10.42 -23.76 2.65
N ALA A 279 9.44 -24.54 3.12
CA ALA A 279 8.44 -25.16 2.25
C ALA A 279 7.27 -24.23 1.89
N LYS A 280 7.20 -23.02 2.45
CA LYS A 280 6.07 -22.12 2.26
C LYS A 280 6.23 -21.29 0.98
N PRO A 281 5.12 -20.98 0.29
CA PRO A 281 5.14 -20.03 -0.81
C PRO A 281 5.50 -18.63 -0.32
N ILE A 282 6.65 -18.09 -0.77
CA ILE A 282 7.13 -16.76 -0.39
C ILE A 282 7.59 -16.01 -1.64
N TRP A 283 7.12 -14.78 -1.87
CA TRP A 283 7.68 -13.91 -2.91
C TRP A 283 8.16 -12.58 -2.33
N PHE A 284 9.48 -12.43 -2.22
CA PHE A 284 10.14 -11.21 -1.78
C PHE A 284 10.21 -10.15 -2.89
N THR A 285 10.10 -8.88 -2.52
CA THR A 285 10.41 -7.75 -3.41
C THR A 285 11.30 -6.74 -2.71
N HIS A 286 12.41 -6.32 -3.34
CA HIS A 286 13.33 -5.31 -2.79
C HIS A 286 14.10 -4.63 -3.93
N ALA A 287 14.67 -3.45 -3.69
CA ALA A 287 15.65 -2.82 -4.59
C ALA A 287 17.08 -2.88 -4.02
N LYS A 288 18.06 -3.04 -4.90
CA LYS A 288 19.50 -3.06 -4.57
C LYS A 288 19.99 -1.76 -3.97
N ASP A 289 19.38 -0.66 -4.39
CA ASP A 289 19.72 0.70 -4.00
C ASP A 289 18.84 1.24 -2.87
N ASP A 290 18.12 0.38 -2.13
CA ASP A 290 17.37 0.77 -0.94
C ASP A 290 18.31 1.43 0.11
N PRO A 291 18.15 2.74 0.38
CA PRO A 291 19.02 3.46 1.30
C PRO A 291 18.59 3.33 2.78
N VAL A 292 17.45 2.70 3.05
CA VAL A 292 16.85 2.57 4.38
C VAL A 292 17.04 1.16 4.93
N VAL A 293 16.67 0.14 4.15
CA VAL A 293 16.78 -1.26 4.54
C VAL A 293 17.77 -1.95 3.61
N ALA A 294 19.02 -2.06 4.06
CA ALA A 294 20.14 -2.55 3.26
C ALA A 294 19.96 -4.05 2.89
N PRO A 295 19.65 -4.43 1.64
CA PRO A 295 19.19 -5.79 1.32
C PRO A 295 20.15 -6.91 1.74
N ASP A 296 21.46 -6.65 1.73
CA ASP A 296 22.51 -7.60 2.11
C ASP A 296 22.53 -7.96 3.62
N GLN A 297 21.81 -7.22 4.47
CA GLN A 297 21.65 -7.50 5.91
C GLN A 297 20.27 -8.10 6.26
N TYR A 298 19.34 -8.08 5.30
CA TYR A 298 17.93 -8.45 5.48
C TYR A 298 17.54 -9.54 4.47
N VAL A 299 16.77 -9.20 3.45
CA VAL A 299 16.17 -10.16 2.51
C VAL A 299 17.16 -11.07 1.78
N VAL A 300 18.35 -10.59 1.39
CA VAL A 300 19.29 -11.35 0.56
C VAL A 300 19.82 -12.60 1.27
N PRO A 301 20.38 -12.52 2.50
CA PRO A 301 20.77 -13.72 3.23
C PRO A 301 19.59 -14.63 3.59
N THR A 302 18.43 -14.06 3.96
CA THR A 302 17.23 -14.85 4.27
C THR A 302 16.75 -15.67 3.07
N TYR A 303 16.61 -15.05 1.90
CA TYR A 303 16.28 -15.74 0.65
C TYR A 303 17.27 -16.87 0.36
N LYS A 304 18.58 -16.61 0.46
CA LYS A 304 19.61 -17.63 0.20
C LYS A 304 19.52 -18.81 1.16
N ARG A 305 19.23 -18.57 2.44
CA ARG A 305 19.07 -19.63 3.45
C ARG A 305 17.83 -20.47 3.19
N LEU A 306 16.72 -19.84 2.78
CA LEU A 306 15.49 -20.54 2.39
C LEU A 306 15.70 -21.44 1.16
N ILE A 307 16.37 -20.94 0.12
CA ILE A 307 16.73 -21.75 -1.06
C ILE A 307 17.68 -22.90 -0.67
N ALA A 308 18.67 -22.63 0.19
CA ALA A 308 19.60 -23.67 0.68
C ALA A 308 18.90 -24.75 1.52
N ALA A 309 17.81 -24.40 2.21
CA ALA A 309 16.95 -25.32 2.95
C ALA A 309 15.98 -26.11 2.05
N GLY A 310 16.02 -25.91 0.72
CA GLY A 310 15.23 -26.66 -0.25
C GLY A 310 13.90 -26.01 -0.62
N GLY A 311 13.74 -24.70 -0.41
CA GLY A 311 12.53 -24.01 -0.83
C GLY A 311 12.36 -23.98 -2.35
N GLU A 312 11.25 -24.55 -2.84
CA GLU A 312 10.96 -24.70 -4.28
C GLU A 312 9.99 -23.64 -4.81
N ASN A 313 9.18 -23.03 -3.95
CA ASN A 313 8.17 -22.01 -4.29
C ASN A 313 8.51 -20.68 -3.62
N ILE A 314 9.78 -20.28 -3.75
CA ILE A 314 10.31 -19.04 -3.17
C ILE A 314 10.89 -18.21 -4.30
N HIS A 315 10.39 -16.99 -4.45
CA HIS A 315 10.79 -16.06 -5.49
C HIS A 315 11.31 -14.77 -4.87
N PHE A 316 12.21 -14.08 -5.57
CA PHE A 316 12.69 -12.77 -5.13
C PHE A 316 12.92 -11.82 -6.31
N THR A 317 12.01 -10.86 -6.48
CA THR A 317 12.22 -9.76 -7.43
C THR A 317 13.19 -8.74 -6.84
N PHE A 318 14.43 -8.71 -7.33
CA PHE A 318 15.47 -7.81 -6.85
C PHE A 318 15.79 -6.71 -7.86
N TRP A 319 15.13 -5.56 -7.73
CA TRP A 319 15.24 -4.43 -8.64
C TRP A 319 16.63 -3.77 -8.56
N ASP A 320 17.19 -3.37 -9.71
CA ASP A 320 18.38 -2.52 -9.71
C ASP A 320 18.04 -1.11 -9.20
N HIS A 321 16.93 -0.56 -9.70
CA HIS A 321 16.36 0.74 -9.35
C HIS A 321 14.84 0.68 -9.44
N ILE A 322 14.14 1.40 -8.57
CA ILE A 322 12.69 1.57 -8.68
C ILE A 322 12.41 2.76 -9.61
N THR A 323 11.78 2.49 -10.74
CA THR A 323 11.47 3.50 -11.76
C THR A 323 10.00 3.43 -12.15
N ASP A 324 9.44 4.53 -12.66
CA ASP A 324 8.07 4.55 -13.16
C ASP A 324 7.90 3.58 -14.33
N GLN A 325 6.96 2.65 -14.15
CA GLN A 325 6.57 1.66 -15.15
C GLN A 325 5.21 2.01 -15.77
N THR A 326 4.53 3.04 -15.26
CA THR A 326 3.21 3.44 -15.75
C THR A 326 3.29 4.28 -17.02
N GLY A 327 4.46 4.89 -17.27
CA GLY A 327 4.67 5.80 -18.38
C GLY A 327 4.01 7.16 -18.15
N LEU A 328 3.73 7.52 -16.90
CA LEU A 328 3.13 8.79 -16.51
C LEU A 328 4.18 9.80 -16.05
N TYR A 329 5.30 9.34 -15.50
CA TYR A 329 6.28 10.20 -14.85
C TYR A 329 7.66 10.06 -15.47
N TYR A 330 8.19 11.18 -15.97
CA TYR A 330 9.50 11.24 -16.62
C TYR A 330 10.36 12.35 -16.05
N ASN A 331 11.68 12.14 -16.15
CA ASN A 331 12.69 13.17 -15.96
C ASN A 331 12.74 14.11 -17.18
N GLU A 332 13.43 15.24 -17.04
CA GLU A 332 13.57 16.23 -18.14
C GLU A 332 14.26 15.65 -19.38
N ASP A 333 15.11 14.64 -19.20
CA ASP A 333 15.80 13.92 -20.28
C ASP A 333 14.95 12.83 -20.95
N GLY A 334 13.69 12.66 -20.53
CA GLY A 334 12.75 11.67 -21.06
C GLY A 334 12.91 10.26 -20.50
N THR A 335 13.84 10.03 -19.56
CA THR A 335 13.92 8.75 -18.84
C THR A 335 12.78 8.62 -17.82
N PRO A 336 12.31 7.40 -17.51
CA PRO A 336 11.30 7.21 -16.47
C PRO A 336 11.77 7.78 -15.12
N TYR A 337 10.82 8.36 -14.36
CA TYR A 337 11.13 8.90 -13.04
C TYR A 337 11.69 7.82 -12.11
N ALA A 338 12.76 8.13 -11.39
CA ALA A 338 13.36 7.24 -10.41
C ALA A 338 12.80 7.55 -9.02
N TYR A 339 12.21 6.54 -8.38
CA TYR A 339 11.76 6.61 -7.00
C TYR A 339 12.92 6.26 -6.06
N SER A 340 12.75 6.50 -4.75
CA SER A 340 13.65 5.91 -3.76
C SER A 340 13.64 4.38 -3.90
N GLY A 341 14.82 3.74 -3.85
CA GLY A 341 14.94 2.28 -3.85
C GLY A 341 14.14 1.62 -2.72
N HIS A 342 13.90 2.34 -1.61
CA HIS A 342 13.08 1.85 -0.52
C HIS A 342 11.64 1.56 -0.92
N TRP A 343 11.09 2.30 -1.89
CA TRP A 343 9.68 2.27 -2.27
C TRP A 343 9.32 1.11 -3.22
N SER A 344 9.92 -0.06 -2.97
CA SER A 344 9.73 -1.28 -3.77
C SER A 344 8.29 -1.83 -3.71
N TRP A 345 7.45 -1.31 -2.82
CA TRP A 345 6.00 -1.53 -2.82
C TRP A 345 5.27 -0.90 -4.01
N ILE A 346 5.81 0.13 -4.65
CA ILE A 346 5.20 0.76 -5.83
C ILE A 346 5.03 -0.27 -6.97
N PRO A 347 6.10 -0.92 -7.48
CA PRO A 347 5.93 -1.91 -8.53
C PRO A 347 5.20 -3.17 -8.04
N MET A 348 5.36 -3.56 -6.77
CA MET A 348 4.64 -4.70 -6.23
C MET A 348 3.11 -4.49 -6.25
N LEU A 349 2.63 -3.37 -5.70
CA LEU A 349 1.19 -3.05 -5.61
C LEU A 349 0.58 -2.78 -6.99
N ASN A 350 1.40 -2.44 -7.99
CA ASN A 350 1.00 -2.33 -9.39
C ASN A 350 1.05 -3.68 -10.15
N ASN A 351 1.31 -4.80 -9.48
CA ASN A 351 1.48 -6.13 -10.07
C ASN A 351 2.60 -6.21 -11.13
N GLN A 352 3.71 -5.51 -10.92
CA GLN A 352 4.81 -5.39 -11.91
C GLN A 352 6.00 -6.31 -11.60
N CYS A 353 5.98 -7.02 -10.48
CA CYS A 353 7.01 -8.00 -10.13
C CYS A 353 6.77 -9.29 -10.91
N THR A 354 7.67 -9.61 -11.85
CA THR A 354 7.50 -10.72 -12.82
C THR A 354 8.72 -11.63 -12.95
N VAL A 355 9.85 -11.24 -12.37
CA VAL A 355 11.14 -11.94 -12.51
C VAL A 355 11.68 -12.36 -11.15
N ASP A 356 12.42 -13.47 -11.15
CA ASP A 356 13.08 -14.03 -9.97
C ASP A 356 14.47 -13.41 -9.76
N PHE A 357 15.17 -13.87 -8.71
CA PHE A 357 16.47 -13.34 -8.29
C PHE A 357 17.55 -13.44 -9.38
N ASP A 358 17.41 -14.42 -10.29
CA ASP A 358 18.30 -14.62 -11.43
C ASP A 358 17.90 -13.81 -12.68
N GLY A 359 16.86 -12.97 -12.57
CA GLY A 359 16.32 -12.13 -13.64
C GLY A 359 15.44 -12.87 -14.65
N LYS A 360 15.16 -14.17 -14.46
CA LYS A 360 14.25 -14.92 -15.33
C LYS A 360 12.80 -14.73 -14.92
N PRO A 361 11.84 -14.84 -15.85
CA PRO A 361 10.42 -14.80 -15.50
C PRO A 361 10.06 -15.89 -14.49
N VAL A 362 9.26 -15.54 -13.49
CA VAL A 362 8.66 -16.53 -12.59
C VAL A 362 7.59 -17.31 -13.35
N ILE A 363 7.69 -18.63 -13.30
CA ILE A 363 6.78 -19.56 -14.01
C ILE A 363 5.92 -20.30 -13.00
N TYR A 364 4.60 -20.18 -13.13
CA TYR A 364 3.64 -20.95 -12.36
C TYR A 364 2.60 -21.58 -13.30
N GLY A 365 2.28 -22.86 -13.12
CA GLY A 365 1.36 -23.58 -14.01
C GLY A 365 1.80 -23.63 -15.48
N GLY A 366 3.10 -23.53 -15.75
CA GLY A 366 3.67 -23.56 -17.11
C GLY A 366 3.60 -22.23 -17.88
N ARG A 367 3.21 -21.12 -17.23
CA ARG A 367 3.18 -19.78 -17.83
C ARG A 367 3.91 -18.75 -16.97
N PRO A 368 4.45 -17.66 -17.55
CA PRO A 368 4.90 -16.50 -16.79
C PRO A 368 3.76 -15.89 -15.99
N VAL A 369 4.05 -15.48 -14.76
CA VAL A 369 3.09 -14.84 -13.86
C VAL A 369 3.71 -13.61 -13.20
N ALA A 370 2.87 -12.63 -12.87
CA ALA A 370 3.24 -11.56 -11.96
C ALA A 370 2.92 -11.96 -10.51
N ILE A 371 3.42 -11.19 -9.55
CA ILE A 371 3.32 -11.52 -8.12
C ILE A 371 1.88 -11.72 -7.64
N ILE A 372 0.92 -10.88 -8.05
CA ILE A 372 -0.47 -11.00 -7.60
C ILE A 372 -1.14 -12.22 -8.24
N ASP A 373 -0.86 -12.52 -9.51
CA ASP A 373 -1.31 -13.75 -10.17
C ASP A 373 -0.81 -14.99 -9.43
N TRP A 374 0.46 -14.98 -9.00
CA TRP A 374 1.04 -16.06 -8.23
C TRP A 374 0.42 -16.18 -6.84
N ILE A 375 0.22 -15.07 -6.11
CA ILE A 375 -0.47 -15.07 -4.80
C ILE A 375 -1.86 -15.69 -4.95
N ALA A 376 -2.63 -15.23 -5.93
CA ALA A 376 -3.98 -15.70 -6.21
C ALA A 376 -4.07 -17.20 -6.53
N ALA A 377 -2.97 -17.81 -6.97
CA ALA A 377 -2.89 -19.23 -7.27
C ALA A 377 -2.54 -20.12 -6.06
N GLN A 378 -1.95 -19.56 -4.99
CA GLN A 378 -1.50 -20.38 -3.85
C GLN A 378 -2.64 -20.82 -2.95
N ARG A 379 -2.56 -22.06 -2.43
CA ARG A 379 -3.54 -22.68 -1.54
C ARG A 379 -2.80 -23.48 -0.47
N LEU A 380 -3.30 -23.50 0.76
CA LEU A 380 -2.90 -24.52 1.73
C LEU A 380 -3.45 -25.89 1.32
N GLU A 381 -2.61 -26.92 1.35
CA GLU A 381 -3.06 -28.31 1.23
C GLU A 381 -3.86 -28.67 2.50
N LYS A 382 -5.14 -29.03 2.33
CA LYS A 382 -6.04 -29.43 3.42
C LYS A 382 -6.07 -30.94 3.62
#